data_AF-A0A832U9V3-F1
#
_entry.id   AF-A0A832U9V3-F1
#
_cell.length_a   1.000
_cell.length_b   1.000
_cell.length_c   1.000
_cell.angle_alpha   90.00
_cell.angle_beta   90.00
_cell.angle_gamma   90.00
#
_symmetry.space_group_name_H-M   'P 1'
#
loop_
_entity.id
_entity.type
_entity.pdbx_description
1 polymer ?
#
loop_
_entity_poly.entity_id
_entity_poly.type
_entity_poly.pdbx_seq_one_letter_code
_entity_poly.pdbx_strand_id
1 'polypeptide(L)' 'MDELIAVGTAGLLGLALTALLLLAGILWISSLVWEAWCCGNWSGVIAAGCALFVFALAYAGAGIWLQKTGRI' A
#
# COMPACT_ATOMS: atom_id res chain seq x y z
N MET A 1 18.38 -4.41 28.01
CA MET A 1 18.78 -5.10 26.76
C MET A 1 17.57 -5.75 26.09
N ASP A 2 16.62 -6.29 26.86
CA ASP A 2 15.41 -6.95 26.32
C ASP A 2 14.48 -6.05 25.50
N GLU A 3 14.27 -4.80 25.92
CA GLU A 3 13.41 -3.86 25.18
C GLU A 3 13.99 -3.47 23.81
N LEU A 4 15.32 -3.38 23.69
CA LEU A 4 15.98 -3.05 22.43
C LEU A 4 15.86 -4.20 21.41
N ILE A 5 15.88 -5.45 21.89
CA ILE A 5 15.68 -6.65 21.07
C ILE A 5 14.21 -6.79 20.67
N ALA A 6 13.27 -6.47 21.57
CA ALA A 6 11.83 -6.45 21.27
C ALA A 6 11.48 -5.39 20.21
N VAL A 7 12.05 -4.18 20.31
CA VAL A 7 11.87 -3.13 19.30
C VAL A 7 12.53 -3.52 17.96
N GLY A 8 13.72 -4.12 18.00
CA GLY A 8 14.42 -4.58 16.79
C GLY A 8 13.68 -5.70 16.05
N THR A 9 13.14 -6.68 16.78
CA THR A 9 12.35 -7.79 16.20
C THR A 9 11.00 -7.32 15.68
N ALA A 10 10.32 -6.41 16.38
CA ALA A 10 9.10 -5.77 15.90
C ALA A 10 9.33 -4.98 14.60
N GLY A 11 10.47 -4.26 14.51
CA GLY A 11 10.86 -3.54 13.29
C GLY A 11 11.09 -4.48 12.11
N LEU A 12 11.81 -5.59 12.31
CA LEU A 12 12.04 -6.62 11.28
C LEU A 12 10.74 -7.29 10.81
N LEU A 13 9.85 -7.62 11.75
CA LEU A 13 8.53 -8.17 11.42
C LEU A 13 7.67 -7.16 10.65
N GLY A 14 7.69 -5.89 11.03
CA GLY A 14 7.01 -4.82 10.31
C GLY A 14 7.53 -4.67 8.87
N LEU A 15 8.85 -4.71 8.68
CA LEU A 15 9.48 -4.67 7.36
C LEU A 15 9.09 -5.88 6.51
N ALA A 16 9.12 -7.08 7.08
CA ALA A 16 8.72 -8.32 6.40
C ALA A 16 7.24 -8.29 5.99
N LEU A 17 6.35 -7.84 6.87
CA LEU A 17 4.92 -7.70 6.57
C LEU A 17 4.68 -6.67 5.46
N THR A 18 5.42 -5.56 5.47
CA THR A 18 5.34 -4.52 4.44
C THR A 18 5.79 -5.07 3.08
N ALA A 19 6.88 -5.84 3.05
CA ALA A 19 7.37 -6.49 1.85
C ALA A 19 6.37 -7.51 1.29
N LEU A 20 5.74 -8.32 2.15
CA LEU A 20 4.71 -9.28 1.75
C LEU A 20 3.46 -8.57 1.18
N LEU A 21 3.02 -7.48 1.81
CA LEU A 21 1.92 -6.64 1.31
C LEU A 21 2.21 -6.07 -0.08
N LEU A 22 3.43 -5.56 -0.28
CA LEU A 22 3.90 -5.07 -1.59
C LEU A 22 3.88 -6.17 -2.65
N LEU A 23 4.42 -7.34 -2.31
CA LEU A 23 4.50 -8.47 -3.24
C LEU A 23 3.11 -9.00 -3.62
N ALA A 24 2.21 -9.13 -2.65
CA ALA A 24 0.82 -9.50 -2.89
C ALA A 24 0.09 -8.46 -3.76
N GLY A 25 0.32 -7.17 -3.52
CA GLY A 25 -0.23 -6.08 -4.34
C GLY A 25 0.25 -6.12 -5.79
N ILE A 26 1.53 -6.39 -6.01
CA ILE A 26 2.11 -6.52 -7.36
C ILE A 26 1.47 -7.71 -8.09
N LEU A 27 1.41 -8.88 -7.45
CA LEU A 27 0.80 -10.08 -8.05
C LEU A 27 -0.67 -9.85 -8.42
N TRP A 28 -1.43 -9.18 -7.55
CA TRP A 28 -2.83 -8.85 -7.78
C TRP A 28 -3.02 -7.87 -8.96
N ILE A 29 -2.19 -6.83 -9.06
CA ILE A 29 -2.25 -5.91 -10.20
C ILE A 29 -1.86 -6.64 -11.49
N SER A 30 -0.82 -7.48 -11.46
CA SER A 30 -0.39 -8.28 -12.60
C SER A 30 -1.49 -9.24 -13.08
N SER A 31 -2.24 -9.87 -12.17
CA SER A 31 -3.35 -10.74 -12.55
C SER A 31 -4.50 -9.97 -13.19
N LEU A 32 -4.84 -8.79 -12.68
CA LEU A 32 -5.87 -7.93 -13.27
C LEU A 32 -5.49 -7.44 -14.67
N VAL A 33 -4.22 -7.08 -14.88
CA VAL A 33 -3.70 -6.67 -16.20
C VAL A 33 -3.71 -7.85 -17.16
N TRP A 34 -3.35 -9.05 -16.70
CA TRP A 34 -3.42 -10.27 -17.49
C TRP A 34 -4.86 -10.61 -17.90
N GLU A 35 -5.82 -10.54 -16.98
CA GLU A 35 -7.25 -10.73 -17.27
C GLU A 35 -7.78 -9.68 -18.25
N ALA A 36 -7.38 -8.42 -18.10
CA ALA A 36 -7.76 -7.36 -19.03
C ALA A 36 -7.21 -7.62 -20.44
N TRP A 37 -6.00 -8.16 -20.55
CA TRP A 37 -5.39 -8.52 -21.81
C TRP A 37 -6.06 -9.75 -22.46
N CYS A 38 -6.30 -10.81 -21.70
CA CYS A 38 -6.85 -12.07 -22.21
C CYS A 38 -8.36 -12.01 -22.47
N CYS A 39 -9.13 -11.30 -21.64
CA CYS A 39 -10.59 -11.30 -21.69
C CYS A 39 -11.19 -9.96 -22.14
N GLY A 40 -10.35 -8.95 -22.39
CA GLY A 40 -10.80 -7.59 -22.75
C GLY A 40 -11.53 -6.85 -21.62
N ASN A 41 -11.54 -7.40 -20.39
CA ASN A 41 -12.24 -6.82 -19.26
C ASN A 41 -11.33 -5.90 -18.45
N TRP A 42 -11.45 -4.60 -18.69
CA TRP A 42 -10.66 -3.56 -18.01
C TRP A 42 -11.27 -3.08 -16.70
N SER A 43 -12.47 -3.55 -16.32
CA SER A 43 -13.20 -3.05 -15.15
C SER A 43 -12.39 -3.21 -13.86
N GLY A 44 -11.71 -4.35 -13.68
CA GLY A 44 -10.88 -4.60 -12.51
C GLY A 44 -9.64 -3.69 -12.44
N VAL A 45 -9.00 -3.41 -13.58
CA VAL A 45 -7.85 -2.50 -13.65
C VAL A 45 -8.27 -1.06 -13.34
N ILE A 46 -9.42 -0.62 -13.86
CA ILE A 46 -9.97 0.70 -13.58
C ILE A 46 -10.31 0.84 -12.09
N ALA A 47 -10.97 -0.16 -11.50
CA ALA A 47 -11.30 -0.17 -10.08
C ALA A 47 -10.05 -0.13 -9.19
N ALA A 48 -9.02 -0.92 -9.52
CA ALA A 48 -7.73 -0.88 -8.84
C ALA A 48 -7.05 0.49 -8.96
N GLY A 49 -7.07 1.11 -10.13
CA GLY A 49 -6.56 2.47 -10.35
C GLY A 49 -7.29 3.52 -9.52
N CYS A 50 -8.63 3.47 -9.47
CA CYS A 50 -9.44 4.35 -8.63
C CYS A 50 -9.12 4.19 -7.15
N ALA A 51 -8.95 2.95 -6.68
CA ALA A 51 -8.59 2.68 -5.29
C ALA A 51 -7.22 3.31 -4.94
N LEU A 52 -6.21 3.14 -5.80
CA LEU A 52 -4.89 3.76 -5.62
C LEU A 52 -4.97 5.29 -5.60
N PHE A 53 -5.81 5.89 -6.46
CA PHE A 53 -6.01 7.33 -6.49
C PHE A 53 -6.67 7.86 -5.20
N VAL A 54 -7.68 7.16 -4.67
CA VAL A 54 -8.31 7.51 -3.39
C VAL A 54 -7.31 7.40 -2.24
N PHE A 55 -6.48 6.36 -2.21
CA PHE A 55 -5.41 6.22 -1.22
C PHE A 55 -4.40 7.36 -1.31
N ALA A 56 -3.98 7.75 -2.51
CA ALA A 56 -3.06 8.86 -2.72
C ALA A 56 -3.65 10.20 -2.23
N LEU A 57 -4.94 10.45 -2.51
CA LEU A 57 -5.65 11.63 -2.01
C LEU A 57 -5.80 11.62 -0.50
N ALA A 58 -6.12 10.47 0.11
CA ALA A 58 -6.21 10.32 1.55
C ALA A 58 -4.85 10.56 2.22
N TYR A 59 -3.77 10.04 1.62
CA TYR A 59 -2.40 10.28 2.09
C TYR A 59 -2.01 11.75 2.01
N ALA A 60 -2.26 12.40 0.87
CA ALA A 60 -2.01 13.83 0.69
C ALA A 60 -2.85 14.68 1.67
N GLY A 61 -4.13 14.33 1.84
CA GLY A 61 -5.03 14.99 2.79
C GLY A 61 -4.57 14.85 4.24
N ALA A 62 -4.13 13.65 4.64
CA ALA A 62 -3.54 13.41 5.96
C ALA A 62 -2.24 14.20 6.15
N GLY A 63 -1.39 14.29 5.13
CA GLY A 63 -0.18 15.12 5.14
C GLY A 63 -0.48 16.61 5.35
N ILE A 64 -1.44 17.15 4.60
CA ILE A 64 -1.90 18.55 4.74
C ILE A 64 -2.52 18.77 6.14
N TRP A 65 -3.30 17.82 6.64
CA TRP A 65 -3.89 17.91 7.96
C TRP A 65 -2.82 17.92 9.06
N LEU A 66 -1.83 17.04 8.98
CA LEU A 66 -0.72 16.98 9.94
C LEU A 66 0.07 18.30 9.94
N GLN A 67 0.36 18.87 8.76
CA GLN A 67 0.97 20.21 8.63
C GLN A 67 0.14 21.30 9.31
N LYS A 68 -1.18 21.30 9.12
CA LYS A 68 -2.08 22.28 9.77
C LYS A 68 -2.14 22.14 11.29
N THR A 69 -1.96 20.92 11.81
CA THR A 69 -1.97 20.65 13.26
C THR A 69 -0.62 20.89 13.95
N GLY A 70 0.42 21.32 13.22
CA GLY A 70 1.76 21.56 13.78
C GLY A 70 2.43 20.30 14.32
N ARG A 71 2.00 19.12 13.87
CA ARG A 71 2.58 17.82 14.23
C ARG A 71 3.76 17.43 13.33
N ILE A 72 4.02 18.23 12.29
CA ILE A 72 5.19 18.22 11.42
C ILE A 72 5.61 19.66 11.16
#